data_AF-A0A920UUZ8-F1
#
_entry.id   AF-A0A920UUZ8-F1
#
_cell.length_a   1.000
_cell.length_b   1.000
_cell.length_c   1.000
_cell.angle_alpha   90.00
_cell.angle_beta   90.00
_cell.angle_gamma   90.00
#
_symmetry.space_group_name_H-M   'P 1'
#
loop_
_entity.id
_entity.type
_entity.pdbx_description
1 polymer ?
#
loop_
_entity_poly.entity_id
_entity_poly.type
_entity_poly.pdbx_seq_one_letter_code
_entity_poly.pdbx_strand_id
1 'polypeptide(L)' 'MITSMGKMEMIFPYGGEGNDRLWGGDGNDKLDGGTGYDKLFGGDGDDTYIINRKNILFFPDTGGNDTEINQC' A
#
# COMPACT_ATOMS: atom_id res chain seq x y z
N MET A 1 15.37 -27.64 8.47
CA MET A 1 14.23 -26.76 8.77
C MET A 1 14.63 -25.34 8.38
N ILE A 2 14.63 -25.09 7.08
CA ILE A 2 14.84 -23.76 6.49
C ILE A 2 13.51 -23.01 6.63
N THR A 3 13.38 -21.78 7.09
CA THR A 3 14.27 -20.73 7.60
C THR A 3 13.34 -19.75 8.32
N SER A 4 13.76 -19.23 9.47
CA SER A 4 13.44 -17.88 9.96
C SER A 4 12.03 -17.34 9.67
N MET A 5 11.13 -17.46 10.65
CA MET A 5 10.02 -16.53 10.87
C MET A 5 10.58 -15.13 11.24
N GLY A 6 11.38 -14.55 10.36
CA GLY A 6 12.03 -13.26 10.53
C GLY A 6 11.65 -12.36 9.37
N LYS A 7 10.77 -11.39 9.65
CA LYS A 7 10.29 -10.33 8.76
C LYS A 7 9.70 -10.82 7.43
N MET A 8 8.40 -11.08 7.44
CA MET A 8 7.63 -11.05 6.19
C MET A 8 7.25 -9.61 5.87
N GLU A 9 8.22 -8.70 5.79
CA GLU A 9 8.06 -7.37 5.19
C GLU A 9 8.20 -7.52 3.67
N MET A 10 7.33 -8.33 3.08
CA MET A 10 7.19 -8.45 1.64
C MET A 10 5.70 -8.62 1.32
N ILE A 11 4.95 -7.55 1.55
CA ILE A 11 3.61 -7.40 0.99
C ILE A 11 3.83 -7.03 -0.46
N PHE A 12 3.39 -7.89 -1.40
CA PHE A 12 3.50 -7.64 -2.82
C PHE A 12 2.78 -6.34 -3.15
N PRO A 13 3.50 -5.24 -3.44
CA PRO A 13 2.90 -3.92 -3.44
C PRO A 13 2.28 -3.60 -4.79
N TYR A 14 1.71 -4.58 -5.50
CA TYR A 14 1.18 -4.43 -6.87
C TYR A 14 -0.21 -5.07 -6.97
N GLY A 15 -1.26 -4.25 -7.06
CA GLY A 15 -2.64 -4.71 -7.35
C GLY A 15 -2.77 -5.33 -8.74
N GLY A 16 -2.15 -4.69 -9.74
CA GLY A 16 -2.18 -5.16 -11.12
C GLY A 16 -3.37 -4.60 -11.89
N GLU A 17 -4.02 -5.42 -12.74
CA GLU A 17 -5.26 -5.05 -13.42
C GLU A 17 -6.46 -5.51 -12.58
N GLY A 18 -7.31 -4.59 -12.15
CA GLY A 18 -8.49 -4.98 -11.37
C GLY A 18 -8.95 -3.93 -10.36
N ASN A 19 -9.77 -4.38 -9.43
CA ASN A 19 -10.15 -3.57 -8.28
C ASN A 19 -9.58 -4.25 -7.04
N ASP A 20 -8.42 -3.81 -6.60
CA ASP A 20 -7.67 -4.49 -5.57
C ASP A 20 -7.86 -3.87 -4.18
N ARG A 21 -7.49 -4.63 -3.14
CA ARG A 21 -7.45 -4.16 -1.76
C ARG A 21 -6.06 -4.44 -1.22
N LEU A 22 -5.28 -3.39 -1.00
CA LEU A 22 -3.91 -3.46 -0.51
C LEU A 22 -3.84 -2.88 0.90
N TRP A 23 -3.09 -3.54 1.79
CA TRP A 23 -2.94 -3.12 3.19
C TRP A 23 -1.45 -3.15 3.54
N GLY A 24 -0.89 -2.02 3.98
CA GLY A 24 0.49 -1.85 4.44
C GLY A 24 0.68 -2.38 5.86
N GLY A 25 -0.14 -1.90 6.80
CA GLY A 25 -0.03 -2.23 8.21
C GLY A 25 0.79 -1.18 8.96
N ASP A 26 1.50 -1.60 10.00
CA ASP A 26 2.36 -0.68 10.75
C ASP A 26 3.74 -0.62 10.08
N GLY A 27 4.25 0.57 9.82
CA GLY A 27 5.54 0.80 9.20
C GLY A 27 5.46 1.77 8.03
N ASN A 28 6.60 2.00 7.38
CA ASN A 28 6.66 2.84 6.18
C ASN A 28 6.46 1.95 4.96
N ASP A 29 5.25 1.94 4.40
CA ASP A 29 4.87 1.05 3.32
C ASP A 29 4.88 1.70 1.95
N LYS A 30 4.98 0.86 0.92
CA LYS A 30 4.79 1.28 -0.48
C LYS A 30 3.65 0.48 -1.07
N LEU A 31 2.60 1.16 -1.54
CA LEU A 31 1.38 0.54 -2.03
C LEU A 31 1.13 0.99 -3.47
N ASP A 32 1.29 0.10 -4.46
CA ASP A 32 0.93 0.36 -5.86
C ASP A 32 -0.41 -0.31 -6.19
N GLY A 33 -1.42 0.51 -6.45
CA GLY A 33 -2.75 0.03 -6.84
C GLY A 33 -2.75 -0.58 -8.24
N GLY A 34 -1.84 -0.17 -9.14
CA GLY A 34 -1.96 -0.53 -10.54
C GLY A 34 -3.22 0.07 -11.17
N THR A 35 -3.75 -0.59 -12.19
CA THR A 35 -4.89 -0.08 -12.97
C THR A 35 -6.22 -0.58 -12.44
N GLY A 36 -7.11 0.35 -12.12
CA GLY A 36 -8.53 0.09 -11.86
C GLY A 36 -9.00 0.82 -10.60
N TYR A 37 -10.01 0.30 -9.91
CA TYR A 37 -10.53 0.95 -8.69
C TYR A 37 -10.00 0.26 -7.44
N ASP A 38 -8.81 0.66 -7.01
CA ASP A 38 -8.11 0.03 -5.89
C ASP A 38 -8.44 0.71 -4.57
N LYS A 39 -8.39 -0.05 -3.48
CA LYS A 39 -8.48 0.46 -2.11
C LYS A 39 -7.14 0.22 -1.43
N LEU A 40 -6.40 1.28 -1.16
CA LEU A 40 -5.11 1.19 -0.48
C LEU A 40 -5.28 1.62 0.97
N PHE A 41 -4.79 0.81 1.90
CA PHE A 41 -4.78 1.06 3.32
C PHE A 41 -3.33 1.12 3.78
N GLY A 42 -2.83 2.30 4.16
CA GLY A 42 -1.49 2.47 4.72
C GLY A 42 -1.37 1.80 6.06
N GLY A 43 -1.94 2.44 7.07
CA GLY A 43 -1.73 2.07 8.47
C GLY A 43 -0.72 3.03 9.08
N ASP A 44 -0.22 2.75 10.29
CA ASP A 44 0.64 3.72 11.00
C ASP A 44 2.03 3.80 10.38
N GLY A 45 2.46 4.98 9.91
CA GLY A 45 3.82 5.22 9.41
C GLY A 45 3.88 6.20 8.25
N ASP A 46 5.09 6.41 7.68
CA ASP A 46 5.23 7.24 6.48
C ASP A 46 5.06 6.37 5.22
N ASP A 47 3.86 6.41 4.64
CA ASP A 47 3.52 5.55 3.51
C ASP A 47 3.71 6.24 2.14
N THR A 48 3.98 5.45 1.10
CA THR A 48 4.01 5.91 -0.29
C THR A 48 3.00 5.17 -1.14
N TYR A 49 2.03 5.90 -1.67
CA TYR A 49 0.96 5.36 -2.50
C TYR A 49 1.20 5.69 -3.96
N ILE A 50 1.28 4.67 -4.79
CA ILE A 50 1.33 4.80 -6.24
C ILE A 50 -0.08 4.51 -6.76
N ILE A 51 -0.75 5.56 -7.26
CA ILE A 51 -2.15 5.46 -7.66
C ILE A 51 -2.48 6.08 -9.00
N ASN A 52 -3.64 5.69 -9.52
CA ASN A 52 -4.29 6.31 -10.66
C ASN A 52 -5.55 7.07 -10.24
N ARG A 53 -6.18 7.82 -11.16
CA ARG A 53 -7.40 8.62 -10.92
C ARG A 53 -8.61 7.85 -10.36
N LYS A 54 -8.56 6.51 -10.32
CA LYS A 54 -9.66 5.64 -9.93
C LYS A 54 -9.45 5.02 -8.55
N ASN A 55 -8.30 5.22 -7.91
CA ASN A 55 -7.97 4.56 -6.66
C ASN A 55 -8.56 5.35 -5.48
N ILE A 56 -8.80 4.65 -4.39
CA ILE A 56 -9.35 5.18 -3.16
C ILE A 56 -8.34 4.90 -2.06
N LEU A 57 -7.74 5.96 -1.52
CA LEU A 57 -6.83 5.88 -0.39
C LEU A 57 -7.61 5.93 0.93
N PHE A 58 -7.25 5.02 1.83
CA PHE A 58 -7.72 4.99 3.19
C PHE A 58 -6.51 5.15 4.11
N PHE A 59 -6.54 6.20 4.93
CA PHE A 59 -5.52 6.50 5.94
C PHE A 59 -6.13 6.26 7.32
N PRO A 60 -6.13 5.02 7.84
CA PRO A 60 -6.61 4.72 9.18
C PRO A 60 -5.55 4.96 10.26
N ASP A 61 -4.56 5.81 10.00
CA ASP A 61 -3.38 6.01 10.84
C ASP A 61 -3.59 7.09 11.90
N THR A 62 -2.79 7.01 12.96
CA THR A 62 -2.73 8.02 14.02
C THR A 62 -1.57 9.00 13.86
N GLY A 63 -0.72 8.81 12.85
CA GLY A 63 0.35 9.72 12.45
C GLY A 63 1.31 9.13 11.42
N GLY A 64 1.97 10.03 10.68
CA GLY A 64 2.79 9.70 9.52
C GLY A 64 2.78 10.86 8.52
N ASN A 65 3.70 10.87 7.56
CA ASN A 65 3.69 11.77 6.42
C ASN A 65 3.54 10.95 5.13
N ASP A 66 2.29 10.75 4.74
CA ASP A 66 1.94 10.01 3.55
C ASP A 66 2.33 10.76 2.26
N THR A 67 2.80 10.00 1.29
CA THR A 67 3.18 10.50 -0.04
C THR A 67 2.33 9.82 -1.11
N GLU A 68 1.51 10.60 -1.80
CA GLU A 68 0.72 10.13 -2.95
C GLU A 68 1.42 10.49 -4.27
N ILE A 69 1.71 9.47 -5.08
CA ILE A 69 2.27 9.59 -6.42
C ILE A 69 1.19 9.17 -7.43
N ASN A 70 0.66 10.15 -8.16
CA ASN A 70 -0.32 9.92 -9.21
C ASN A 70 0.38 9.55 -10.53
N GLN A 71 0.02 8.40 -11.12
CA GLN A 71 0.55 7.88 -12.39
C GLN A 71 -0.37 8.13 -13.60
N CYS A 72 -1.38 8.99 -13.48
CA CYS A 72 -2.21 9.43 -14.61
C CYS A 72 -1.61 10.57 -15.45
#